data_AF-A0A377TM34-F1
#
_entry.id   AF-A0A377TM34-F1
#
_cell.length_a   1.000
_cell.length_b   1.000
_cell.length_c   1.000
_cell.angle_alpha   90.00
_cell.angle_beta   90.00
_cell.angle_gamma   90.00
#
_symmetry.space_group_name_H-M   'P 1'
#
loop_
_entity.id
_entity.type
_entity.pdbx_description
1 polymer ?
#
loop_
_entity_poly.entity_id
_entity_poly.type
_entity_poly.pdbx_seq_one_letter_code
_entity_poly.pdbx_strand_id
1 'polypeptide(L)'
;MASDKPITAQQAADLLIVSARVIYRLIDSGELAGRKVGNKYRTTEAACIAYSKTPRDPVIANAGEHKRRSFMSITLRGGVWHCHFFTPSGKRVRRSLGTGDKKQAQELHDKLKAEAWRVDQIGDLPVRTFEECCIRWLREKDHKRSLDDDKTKIEFWLQHFSGRDVSKITAEEVHEAVNGMINRKHLQVWESKRDAALRKGKPIPEYKPRQVSHATKAQHLSFIRSLLRAAANDWGWIKTAPVIKTRKPISKRIRWLTREEAERLIECMPESIKPVVIFALATGLRRSNIIGLEWQQVDMQRKVAWVNPENAKAGKAIGVALNDTACRVLRDQIGKHSRWVFVHTTAKHRPDGTLTPAVRKMRVG
;
A
#
# COMPACT_ATOMS: atom_id res chain seq x y z
N MET A 1 61.77 39.54 -25.65
CA MET A 1 61.47 40.82 -24.97
C MET A 1 59.98 41.06 -25.13
N ALA A 2 59.19 40.97 -24.05
CA ALA A 2 57.74 41.17 -24.13
C ALA A 2 57.44 42.66 -24.44
N SER A 3 56.50 42.91 -25.34
CA SER A 3 56.16 44.27 -25.77
C SER A 3 55.15 44.91 -24.80
N ASP A 4 55.40 46.14 -24.36
CA ASP A 4 54.46 46.94 -23.53
C ASP A 4 53.27 47.52 -24.32
N LYS A 5 53.06 47.06 -25.56
CA LYS A 5 51.89 47.46 -26.33
C LYS A 5 50.61 46.93 -25.67
N PRO A 6 49.56 47.76 -25.55
CA PRO A 6 48.30 47.34 -24.96
C PRO A 6 47.60 46.34 -25.89
N ILE A 7 47.36 45.13 -25.37
CA ILE A 7 46.60 44.06 -26.03
C ILE A 7 45.14 44.04 -25.56
N THR A 8 44.28 43.46 -26.40
CA THR A 8 42.86 43.28 -26.08
C THR A 8 42.65 42.15 -25.08
N ALA A 9 41.51 42.15 -24.39
CA ALA A 9 41.16 41.05 -23.49
C ALA A 9 41.03 39.69 -24.20
N GLN A 10 40.71 39.66 -25.49
CA GLN A 10 40.67 38.41 -26.26
C GLN A 10 42.10 37.88 -26.50
N GLN A 11 43.02 38.75 -26.90
CA GLN A 11 44.43 38.37 -27.08
C GLN A 11 45.08 37.92 -25.76
N ALA A 12 44.75 38.58 -24.65
CA ALA A 12 45.20 38.17 -23.32
C ALA A 12 44.60 36.82 -22.89
N ALA A 13 43.36 36.53 -23.30
CA ALA A 13 42.68 35.28 -23.01
C ALA A 13 43.34 34.10 -23.77
N ASP A 14 43.73 34.34 -25.02
CA ASP A 14 44.45 33.35 -25.83
C ASP A 14 45.84 33.05 -25.24
N LEU A 15 46.55 34.07 -24.73
CA LEU A 15 47.86 33.91 -24.07
C LEU A 15 47.80 33.13 -22.74
N LEU A 16 46.72 33.29 -21.98
CA LEU A 16 46.54 32.63 -20.68
C LEU A 16 45.70 31.35 -20.77
N ILE A 17 45.24 30.95 -21.97
CA ILE A 17 44.37 29.79 -22.22
C ILE A 17 43.11 29.84 -21.33
N VAL A 18 42.47 31.02 -21.29
CA VAL A 18 41.23 31.26 -20.53
C VAL A 18 40.20 31.97 -21.41
N SER A 19 38.99 32.22 -20.89
CA SER A 19 38.01 33.06 -21.60
C SER A 19 38.26 34.56 -21.36
N ALA A 20 37.85 35.41 -22.31
CA ALA A 20 37.92 36.87 -22.14
C ALA A 20 37.18 37.38 -20.88
N ARG A 21 36.16 36.65 -20.40
CA ARG A 21 35.46 36.96 -19.14
C ARG A 21 36.35 36.78 -17.91
N VAL A 22 37.29 35.83 -17.93
CA VAL A 22 38.26 35.65 -16.86
C VAL A 22 39.21 36.85 -16.83
N ILE A 23 39.67 37.31 -18.00
CA ILE A 23 40.53 38.51 -18.10
C ILE A 23 39.84 39.76 -17.54
N TYR A 24 38.54 39.96 -17.81
CA TYR A 24 37.79 41.08 -17.21
C TYR A 24 37.81 41.01 -15.69
N ARG A 25 37.53 39.82 -15.13
CA ARG A 25 37.51 39.60 -13.68
C ARG A 25 38.87 39.86 -13.05
N LEU A 26 39.95 39.37 -13.67
CA LEU A 26 41.31 39.55 -13.15
C LEU A 26 41.76 41.01 -13.17
N ILE A 27 41.32 41.79 -14.16
CA ILE A 27 41.57 43.23 -14.20
C ILE A 27 40.72 43.95 -13.14
N ASP A 28 39.44 43.62 -13.02
CA ASP A 28 38.54 44.23 -12.04
C ASP A 28 38.91 43.87 -10.58
N SER A 29 39.47 42.68 -10.33
CA SER A 29 39.98 42.28 -9.01
C SER A 29 41.38 42.83 -8.70
N GLY A 30 42.04 43.47 -9.66
CA GLY A 30 43.42 43.98 -9.52
C GLY A 30 44.50 42.90 -9.58
N GLU A 31 44.12 41.66 -9.87
CA GLU A 31 45.03 40.51 -9.94
C GLU A 31 45.90 40.46 -11.20
N LEU A 32 45.42 41.06 -12.29
CA LEU A 32 46.11 41.23 -13.56
C LEU A 32 46.20 42.72 -13.89
N ALA A 33 47.42 43.21 -14.13
CA ALA A 33 47.64 44.61 -14.46
C ALA A 33 46.95 44.97 -15.79
N GLY A 34 45.95 45.85 -15.71
CA GLY A 34 45.15 46.26 -16.85
C GLY A 34 44.21 47.39 -16.46
N ARG A 35 43.57 47.99 -17.46
CA ARG A 35 42.59 49.04 -17.23
C ARG A 35 41.46 48.99 -18.25
N LYS A 36 40.32 49.48 -17.84
CA LYS A 36 39.19 49.71 -18.73
C LYS A 36 39.39 51.04 -19.46
N VAL A 37 39.48 51.00 -20.79
CA VAL A 37 39.56 52.18 -21.65
C VAL A 37 38.26 52.25 -22.44
N GLY A 38 37.36 53.16 -22.05
CA GLY A 38 35.99 53.21 -22.55
C GLY A 38 35.20 51.95 -22.15
N ASN A 39 34.60 51.25 -23.13
CA ASN A 39 33.87 49.99 -22.90
C ASN A 39 34.74 48.73 -23.15
N LYS A 40 36.05 48.88 -23.30
CA LYS A 40 36.98 47.78 -23.64
C LYS A 40 38.05 47.62 -22.57
N TYR A 41 38.37 46.37 -22.23
CA TYR A 41 39.47 46.04 -21.34
C TYR A 41 40.79 45.94 -22.13
N ARG A 42 41.86 46.45 -21.54
CA ARG A 42 43.22 46.45 -22.08
C ARG A 42 44.22 46.01 -21.01
N THR A 43 45.16 45.16 -21.39
CA THR A 43 46.30 44.70 -20.58
C THR A 43 47.54 44.65 -21.46
N THR A 44 48.70 44.22 -20.96
CA THR A 44 49.93 44.05 -21.74
C THR A 44 50.35 42.59 -21.74
N GLU A 45 51.08 42.18 -22.78
CA GLU A 45 51.63 40.82 -22.85
C GLU A 45 52.58 40.54 -21.68
N ALA A 46 53.35 41.55 -21.25
CA ALA A 46 54.19 41.47 -20.06
C ALA A 46 53.39 41.18 -18.78
N ALA A 47 52.20 41.80 -18.61
CA ALA A 47 51.33 41.54 -17.47
C ALA A 47 50.77 40.11 -17.45
N CYS A 48 50.40 39.57 -18.62
CA CYS A 48 49.95 38.18 -18.74
C CYS A 48 51.08 37.19 -18.42
N ILE A 49 52.29 37.43 -18.93
CA ILE A 49 53.45 36.57 -18.63
C ILE A 49 53.82 36.63 -17.14
N ALA A 50 53.76 37.82 -16.52
CA ALA A 50 53.98 37.97 -15.09
C ALA A 50 52.91 37.22 -14.25
N TYR A 51 51.64 37.31 -14.65
CA TYR A 51 50.54 36.58 -14.04
C TYR A 51 50.76 35.06 -14.10
N SER A 52 51.16 34.53 -15.26
CA SER A 52 51.40 33.09 -15.47
C SER A 52 52.58 32.54 -14.66
N LYS A 53 53.57 33.38 -14.31
CA LYS A 53 54.76 32.96 -13.56
C LYS A 53 54.59 33.01 -12.04
N THR A 54 53.47 33.56 -11.55
CA THR A 54 53.22 33.68 -10.11
C THR A 54 52.52 32.41 -9.60
N PRO A 55 53.05 31.70 -8.58
CA PRO A 55 52.34 30.57 -7.98
C PRO A 55 51.06 31.06 -7.30
N ARG A 56 49.90 30.53 -7.70
CA ARG A 56 48.60 30.79 -7.06
C ARG A 56 47.81 29.50 -6.93
N ASP A 57 47.09 29.35 -5.83
CA ASP A 57 46.20 28.21 -5.59
C ASP A 57 45.10 28.13 -6.68
N PRO A 58 44.74 26.92 -7.15
CA PRO A 58 43.71 26.75 -8.16
C PRO A 58 42.33 27.14 -7.60
N VAL A 59 41.81 28.29 -8.03
CA VAL A 59 40.42 28.67 -7.77
C VAL A 59 39.51 27.92 -8.74
N ILE A 60 38.72 26.97 -8.20
CA ILE A 60 37.69 26.24 -8.94
C ILE A 60 36.69 27.24 -9.55
N ALA A 61 36.48 27.14 -10.86
CA ALA A 61 35.57 27.99 -11.60
C ALA A 61 34.10 27.73 -11.19
N ASN A 62 33.56 28.56 -10.31
CA ASN A 62 32.12 28.61 -10.08
C ASN A 62 31.41 29.30 -11.26
N ALA A 63 30.50 28.57 -11.91
CA ALA A 63 29.57 29.10 -12.90
C ALA A 63 28.75 30.23 -12.26
N GLY A 64 28.69 31.37 -12.97
CA GLY A 64 28.30 32.67 -12.42
C GLY A 64 26.97 32.71 -11.65
N GLU A 65 27.04 33.21 -10.42
CA GLU A 65 25.91 33.89 -9.79
C GLU A 65 25.72 35.26 -10.44
N HIS A 66 24.65 35.41 -11.20
CA HIS A 66 24.13 36.72 -11.60
C HIS A 66 23.63 37.47 -10.36
N LYS A 67 24.27 38.60 -10.01
CA LYS A 67 23.77 39.53 -9.00
C LYS A 67 22.39 40.11 -9.41
N ARG A 68 21.37 39.67 -8.66
CA ARG A 68 20.23 40.43 -8.10
C ARG A 68 19.27 41.16 -9.05
N ARG A 69 18.16 40.49 -9.37
CA ARG A 69 16.82 41.02 -9.01
C ARG A 69 16.35 40.25 -7.79
N SER A 70 16.12 40.94 -6.69
CA SER A 70 15.48 40.38 -5.50
C SER A 70 14.05 39.95 -5.87
N PHE A 71 13.86 38.72 -6.34
CA PHE A 71 12.55 38.10 -6.31
C PHE A 71 12.21 37.89 -4.83
N MET A 72 11.36 38.76 -4.29
CA MET A 72 10.83 38.58 -2.95
C MET A 72 10.17 37.19 -2.87
N SER A 73 10.66 36.34 -1.97
CA SER A 73 10.13 34.99 -1.76
C SER A 73 8.77 34.99 -1.03
N ILE A 74 8.35 36.15 -0.51
CA ILE A 74 7.02 36.39 0.03
C ILE A 74 6.40 37.65 -0.62
N THR A 75 5.12 37.59 -0.97
CA THR A 75 4.36 38.69 -1.60
C THR A 75 3.05 38.91 -0.87
N LEU A 76 2.70 40.17 -0.59
CA LEU A 76 1.42 40.54 0.01
C LEU A 76 0.34 40.62 -1.07
N ARG A 77 -0.81 39.96 -0.87
CA ARG A 77 -2.00 40.05 -1.73
C ARG A 77 -3.25 40.08 -0.87
N GLY A 78 -4.08 41.11 -1.03
CA GLY A 78 -5.35 41.21 -0.30
C GLY A 78 -5.23 41.15 1.23
N GLY A 79 -4.16 41.73 1.81
CA GLY A 79 -3.92 41.71 3.25
C GLY A 79 -3.31 40.42 3.81
N VAL A 80 -3.03 39.42 2.96
CA VAL A 80 -2.42 38.13 3.37
C VAL A 80 -1.09 37.93 2.65
N TRP A 81 -0.06 37.53 3.38
CA TRP A 81 1.23 37.17 2.79
C TRP A 81 1.17 35.79 2.11
N HIS A 82 1.78 35.67 0.94
CA HIS A 82 1.95 34.42 0.19
C HIS A 82 3.43 34.11 0.00
N CYS A 83 3.83 32.85 0.08
CA CYS A 83 5.20 32.42 -0.22
C CYS A 83 5.33 31.85 -1.64
N HIS A 84 6.50 32.06 -2.25
CA HIS A 84 6.96 31.42 -3.47
C HIS A 84 8.44 31.04 -3.33
N PHE A 85 8.72 29.74 -3.34
CA PHE A 85 10.09 29.22 -3.39
C PHE A 85 10.16 27.92 -4.20
N PHE A 86 11.37 27.49 -4.51
CA PHE A 86 11.65 26.22 -5.16
C PHE A 86 12.37 25.29 -4.17
N THR A 87 12.02 24.01 -4.17
CA THR A 87 12.77 22.96 -3.47
C THR A 87 14.08 22.67 -4.19
N PRO A 88 15.10 22.06 -3.54
CA PRO A 88 16.34 21.67 -4.20
C PRO A 88 16.15 20.71 -5.41
N SER A 89 15.04 19.97 -5.45
CA SER A 89 14.58 19.11 -6.56
C SER A 89 13.87 19.86 -7.68
N GLY A 90 13.76 21.19 -7.58
CA GLY A 90 13.13 22.04 -8.60
C GLY A 90 11.61 22.11 -8.52
N LYS A 91 10.96 21.51 -7.50
CA LYS A 91 9.51 21.63 -7.32
C LYS A 91 9.14 23.01 -6.80
N ARG A 92 8.17 23.65 -7.45
CA ARG A 92 7.68 24.99 -7.08
C ARG A 92 6.64 24.90 -5.96
N VAL A 93 6.85 25.63 -4.88
CA VAL A 93 5.89 25.77 -3.78
C VAL A 93 5.29 27.18 -3.81
N ARG A 94 3.95 27.25 -3.80
CA ARG A 94 3.16 28.49 -3.71
C ARG A 94 2.01 28.30 -2.74
N ARG A 95 1.98 29.07 -1.65
CA ARG A 95 0.94 28.93 -0.61
C ARG A 95 0.68 30.27 0.08
N SER A 96 -0.54 30.50 0.56
CA SER A 96 -0.85 31.59 1.49
C SER A 96 -0.30 31.27 2.88
N LEU A 97 0.32 32.24 3.52
CA LEU A 97 0.83 32.15 4.89
C LEU A 97 -0.23 32.52 5.93
N GLY A 98 -1.39 33.05 5.50
CA GLY A 98 -2.56 33.28 6.35
C GLY A 98 -2.42 34.40 7.38
N THR A 99 -1.31 35.15 7.34
CA THR A 99 -1.03 36.27 8.23
C THR A 99 -0.88 37.57 7.43
N GLY A 100 -1.27 38.69 8.03
CA GLY A 100 -0.99 40.05 7.54
C GLY A 100 0.33 40.63 8.08
N ASP A 101 0.89 40.01 9.12
CA ASP A 101 2.16 40.42 9.71
C ASP A 101 3.35 39.87 8.91
N LYS A 102 4.22 40.77 8.46
CA LYS A 102 5.42 40.45 7.67
C LYS A 102 6.41 39.60 8.45
N LYS A 103 6.55 39.79 9.76
CA LYS A 103 7.52 39.06 10.57
C LYS A 103 7.11 37.59 10.73
N GLN A 104 5.86 37.35 11.10
CA GLN A 104 5.27 36.01 11.13
C GLN A 104 5.28 35.32 9.76
N ALA A 105 5.01 36.07 8.69
CA ALA A 105 5.08 35.54 7.32
C ALA A 105 6.48 35.04 6.96
N GLN A 106 7.52 35.77 7.36
CA GLN A 106 8.90 35.38 7.12
C GLN A 106 9.27 34.12 7.90
N GLU A 107 8.91 34.03 9.18
CA GLU A 107 9.14 32.83 10.00
C GLU A 107 8.44 31.58 9.44
N LEU A 108 7.18 31.72 9.02
CA LEU A 108 6.42 30.63 8.38
C LEU A 108 7.04 30.23 7.03
N HIS A 109 7.51 31.20 6.24
CA HIS A 109 8.23 30.93 5.00
C HIS A 109 9.52 30.15 5.27
N ASP A 110 10.34 30.58 6.24
CA ASP A 110 11.62 29.96 6.54
C ASP A 110 11.44 28.55 7.10
N LYS A 111 10.41 28.34 7.92
CA LYS A 111 10.00 27.01 8.39
C LYS A 111 9.59 26.10 7.23
N LEU A 112 8.73 26.56 6.32
CA LEU A 112 8.29 25.81 5.14
C LEU A 112 9.45 25.49 4.18
N LYS A 113 10.37 26.44 3.99
CA LYS A 113 11.54 26.25 3.15
C LYS A 113 12.52 25.26 3.77
N ALA A 114 12.73 25.32 5.08
CA ALA A 114 13.55 24.35 5.82
C ALA A 114 12.95 22.94 5.81
N GLU A 115 11.64 22.80 6.02
CA GLU A 115 10.93 21.52 5.88
C GLU A 115 11.07 20.95 4.47
N ALA A 116 10.82 21.76 3.45
CA ALA A 116 10.95 21.33 2.07
C ALA A 116 12.39 20.98 1.67
N TRP A 117 13.40 21.67 2.24
CA TRP A 117 14.81 21.34 2.05
C TRP A 117 15.19 20.04 2.75
N ARG A 118 14.69 19.79 3.98
CA ARG A 118 14.89 18.51 4.71
C ARG A 118 14.25 17.33 3.98
N VAL A 119 13.01 17.47 3.52
CA VAL A 119 12.30 16.44 2.75
C VAL A 119 13.12 16.02 1.52
N ASP A 120 13.80 16.98 0.90
CA ASP A 120 14.42 16.82 -0.41
C ASP A 120 15.90 16.40 -0.38
N GLN A 121 16.68 16.91 0.58
CA GLN A 121 18.11 16.56 0.74
C GLN A 121 18.32 15.38 1.71
N ILE A 122 17.44 15.20 2.69
CA ILE A 122 17.56 14.14 3.73
C ILE A 122 16.59 12.97 3.44
N GLY A 123 15.70 13.13 2.45
CA GLY A 123 14.67 12.15 2.11
C GLY A 123 13.64 11.99 3.22
N ASP A 124 13.40 13.03 4.02
CA ASP A 124 12.46 12.98 5.14
C ASP A 124 11.03 12.94 4.59
N LEU A 125 10.44 11.76 4.59
CA LEU A 125 9.09 11.55 4.13
C LEU A 125 8.11 12.22 5.10
N PRO A 126 7.01 12.82 4.61
CA PRO A 126 6.02 13.40 5.51
C PRO A 126 5.54 12.31 6.48
N VAL A 127 5.51 12.62 7.78
CA VAL A 127 5.03 11.71 8.81
C VAL A 127 3.59 11.32 8.49
N ARG A 128 3.35 10.02 8.30
CA ARG A 128 2.04 9.45 8.00
C ARG A 128 1.62 8.50 9.10
N THR A 129 0.35 8.54 9.45
CA THR A 129 -0.18 7.65 10.49
C THR A 129 -0.58 6.29 9.93
N PHE A 130 -0.67 5.30 10.81
CA PHE A 130 -1.09 3.95 10.43
C PHE A 130 -2.53 3.91 9.88
N GLU A 131 -3.43 4.77 10.36
CA GLU A 131 -4.78 4.92 9.81
C GLU A 131 -4.76 5.37 8.35
N GLU A 132 -3.91 6.35 8.02
CA GLU A 132 -3.79 6.82 6.64
C GLU A 132 -3.34 5.68 5.71
N CYS A 133 -2.45 4.80 6.18
CA CYS A 133 -2.05 3.60 5.44
C CYS A 133 -3.22 2.64 5.24
N CYS A 134 -3.99 2.39 6.30
CA CYS A 134 -5.15 1.50 6.25
C CYS A 134 -6.23 2.02 5.29
N ILE A 135 -6.52 3.33 5.34
CA ILE A 135 -7.50 3.97 4.46
C ILE A 135 -7.04 3.87 3.00
N ARG A 136 -5.76 4.17 2.73
CA ARG A 136 -5.22 4.06 1.37
C ARG A 136 -5.25 2.62 0.86
N TRP A 137 -4.89 1.64 1.68
CA TRP A 137 -4.98 0.22 1.35
C TRP A 137 -6.40 -0.18 0.96
N LEU A 138 -7.40 0.20 1.76
CA LEU A 138 -8.80 -0.14 1.50
C LEU A 138 -9.31 0.46 0.19
N ARG A 139 -8.93 1.72 -0.12
CA ARG A 139 -9.29 2.37 -1.39
C ARG A 139 -8.65 1.67 -2.59
N GLU A 140 -7.38 1.30 -2.49
CA GLU A 140 -6.66 0.66 -3.59
C GLU A 140 -7.13 -0.79 -3.84
N LYS A 141 -7.49 -1.50 -2.75
CA LYS A 141 -7.92 -2.91 -2.82
C LYS A 141 -9.45 -3.08 -2.79
N ASP A 142 -10.21 -2.04 -3.10
CA ASP A 142 -11.69 -2.06 -3.05
C ASP A 142 -12.30 -3.19 -3.91
N HIS A 143 -11.68 -3.48 -5.06
CA HIS A 143 -12.08 -4.55 -5.98
C HIS A 143 -11.80 -5.98 -5.45
N LYS A 144 -11.07 -6.13 -4.34
CA LYS A 144 -10.63 -7.43 -3.82
C LYS A 144 -11.78 -8.12 -3.09
N ARG A 145 -12.16 -9.32 -3.54
CA ARG A 145 -13.20 -10.14 -2.86
C ARG A 145 -12.92 -10.46 -1.40
N SER A 146 -11.66 -10.47 -0.97
CA SER A 146 -11.27 -10.73 0.41
C SER A 146 -11.00 -9.45 1.20
N LEU A 147 -11.53 -8.29 0.78
CA LEU A 147 -11.35 -7.02 1.48
C LEU A 147 -11.91 -7.07 2.90
N ASP A 148 -13.01 -7.79 3.13
CA ASP A 148 -13.61 -7.95 4.46
C ASP A 148 -12.66 -8.65 5.47
N ASP A 149 -11.91 -9.63 4.97
CA ASP A 149 -10.87 -10.31 5.74
C ASP A 149 -9.66 -9.38 6.01
N ASP A 150 -9.37 -8.44 5.10
CA ASP A 150 -8.37 -7.39 5.33
C ASP A 150 -8.88 -6.37 6.38
N LYS A 151 -10.15 -5.95 6.33
CA LYS A 151 -10.78 -5.06 7.33
C LYS A 151 -10.69 -5.64 8.73
N THR A 152 -11.01 -6.93 8.89
CA THR A 152 -10.89 -7.64 10.17
C THR A 152 -9.45 -7.59 10.73
N LYS A 153 -8.43 -7.68 9.85
CA LYS A 153 -7.03 -7.57 10.28
C LYS A 153 -6.65 -6.13 10.59
N ILE A 154 -7.15 -5.15 9.83
CA ILE A 154 -6.96 -3.73 10.10
C ILE A 154 -7.51 -3.37 11.48
N GLU A 155 -8.72 -3.82 11.83
CA GLU A 155 -9.32 -3.61 13.15
C GLU A 155 -8.41 -4.12 14.29
N PHE A 156 -7.78 -5.28 14.09
CA PHE A 156 -6.80 -5.80 15.04
C PHE A 156 -5.58 -4.88 15.15
N TRP A 157 -4.98 -4.49 14.02
CA TRP A 157 -3.76 -3.67 14.04
C TRP A 157 -3.99 -2.23 14.51
N LEU A 158 -5.18 -1.67 14.30
CA LEU A 158 -5.57 -0.37 14.83
C LEU A 158 -5.55 -0.34 16.37
N GLN A 159 -5.88 -1.45 17.04
CA GLN A 159 -5.79 -1.53 18.51
C GLN A 159 -4.34 -1.38 19.03
N HIS A 160 -3.34 -1.67 18.19
CA HIS A 160 -1.93 -1.62 18.57
C HIS A 160 -1.19 -0.38 18.05
N PHE A 161 -1.53 0.10 16.85
CA PHE A 161 -0.76 1.13 16.14
C PHE A 161 -1.56 2.40 15.81
N SER A 162 -2.74 2.58 16.38
CA SER A 162 -3.53 3.80 16.15
C SER A 162 -2.76 5.06 16.56
N GLY A 163 -2.81 6.10 15.72
CA GLY A 163 -2.14 7.39 15.88
C GLY A 163 -0.62 7.34 15.73
N ARG A 164 -0.03 6.16 15.55
CA ARG A 164 1.42 6.01 15.44
C ARG A 164 1.91 6.31 14.02
N ASP A 165 3.12 6.84 13.97
CA ASP A 165 3.91 7.00 12.77
C ASP A 165 4.31 5.63 12.20
N VAL A 166 3.98 5.39 10.94
CA VAL A 166 4.22 4.11 10.25
C VAL A 166 5.71 3.83 10.10
N SER A 167 6.55 4.86 10.02
CA SER A 167 8.00 4.72 9.91
C SER A 167 8.64 4.14 11.18
N LYS A 168 7.96 4.28 12.33
CA LYS A 168 8.45 3.83 13.63
C LYS A 168 8.00 2.42 14.01
N ILE A 169 7.14 1.79 13.22
CA ILE A 169 6.63 0.44 13.51
C ILE A 169 7.74 -0.58 13.28
N THR A 170 8.11 -1.31 14.33
CA THR A 170 9.18 -2.31 14.29
C THR A 170 8.68 -3.73 14.05
N ALA A 171 9.57 -4.63 13.64
CA ALA A 171 9.22 -6.05 13.50
C ALA A 171 8.91 -6.72 14.84
N GLU A 172 9.58 -6.29 15.92
CA GLU A 172 9.42 -6.85 17.27
C GLU A 172 8.02 -6.58 17.81
N GLU A 173 7.56 -5.33 17.75
CA GLU A 173 6.20 -4.94 18.17
C GLU A 173 5.12 -5.71 17.38
N VAL A 174 5.33 -5.90 16.08
CA VAL A 174 4.44 -6.69 15.22
C VAL A 174 4.37 -8.15 15.67
N HIS A 175 5.50 -8.73 16.07
CA HIS A 175 5.54 -10.11 16.58
C HIS A 175 4.91 -10.23 17.98
N GLU A 176 5.14 -9.26 18.86
CA GLU A 176 4.56 -9.22 20.20
C GLU A 176 3.02 -9.14 20.16
N ALA A 177 2.48 -8.21 19.35
CA ALA A 177 1.04 -8.07 19.18
C ALA A 177 0.37 -9.38 18.72
N VAL A 178 0.97 -10.09 17.76
CA VAL A 178 0.42 -11.36 17.24
C VAL A 178 0.58 -12.51 18.23
N ASN A 179 1.61 -12.48 19.08
CA ASN A 179 1.82 -13.51 20.10
C ASN A 179 0.74 -13.46 21.18
N GLY A 180 0.33 -12.25 21.60
CA GLY A 180 -0.75 -12.01 22.57
C GLY A 180 -2.17 -12.19 22.02
N MET A 181 -2.33 -12.48 20.73
CA MET A 181 -3.65 -12.52 20.09
C MET A 181 -4.55 -13.65 20.62
N ILE A 182 -5.70 -13.26 21.16
CA ILE A 182 -6.74 -14.17 21.65
C ILE A 182 -7.79 -14.39 20.54
N ASN A 183 -8.30 -15.62 20.46
CA ASN A 183 -9.32 -15.96 19.49
C ASN A 183 -10.68 -15.36 19.84
N ARG A 184 -11.02 -14.20 19.27
CA ARG A 184 -12.31 -13.51 19.49
C ARG A 184 -13.53 -14.37 19.16
N LYS A 185 -13.45 -15.23 18.14
CA LYS A 185 -14.53 -16.18 17.80
C LYS A 185 -14.73 -17.22 18.90
N HIS A 186 -13.70 -17.57 19.66
CA HIS A 186 -13.83 -18.49 20.78
C HIS A 186 -14.71 -17.91 21.89
N LEU A 187 -14.55 -16.60 22.18
CA LEU A 187 -15.40 -15.89 23.12
C LEU A 187 -16.85 -15.84 22.65
N GLN A 188 -17.10 -15.44 21.41
CA GLN A 188 -18.47 -15.37 20.85
C GLN A 188 -19.19 -16.73 20.85
N VAL A 189 -18.46 -17.80 20.52
CA VAL A 189 -19.00 -19.17 20.59
C VAL A 189 -19.30 -19.57 22.03
N TRP A 190 -18.46 -19.17 22.98
CA TRP A 190 -18.71 -19.43 24.40
C TRP A 190 -19.91 -18.63 24.92
N GLU A 191 -20.05 -17.35 24.56
CA GLU A 191 -21.22 -16.52 24.89
C GLU A 191 -22.51 -17.16 24.35
N SER A 192 -22.50 -17.60 23.09
CA SER A 192 -23.64 -18.32 22.50
C SER A 192 -23.99 -19.60 23.26
N LYS A 193 -22.99 -20.33 23.76
CA LYS A 193 -23.19 -21.54 24.58
C LYS A 193 -23.72 -21.19 25.97
N ARG A 194 -23.21 -20.13 26.61
CA ARG A 194 -23.71 -19.61 27.88
C ARG A 194 -25.18 -19.25 27.77
N ASP A 195 -25.55 -18.47 26.75
CA ASP A 195 -26.94 -18.02 26.55
C ASP A 195 -27.88 -19.19 26.22
N ALA A 196 -27.38 -20.22 25.54
CA ALA A 196 -28.11 -21.46 25.30
C ALA A 196 -28.24 -22.34 26.57
N ALA A 197 -27.23 -22.33 27.45
CA ALA A 197 -27.26 -23.03 28.74
C ALA A 197 -28.25 -22.36 29.70
N LEU A 198 -28.23 -21.02 29.77
CA LEU A 198 -29.20 -20.21 30.52
C LEU A 198 -30.64 -20.51 30.11
N ARG A 199 -30.93 -20.51 28.80
CA ARG A 199 -32.26 -20.88 28.27
C ARG A 199 -32.70 -22.30 28.60
N LYS A 200 -31.76 -23.21 28.88
CA LYS A 200 -32.04 -24.62 29.18
C LYS A 200 -31.91 -24.95 30.68
N GLY A 201 -31.66 -23.96 31.54
CA GLY A 201 -31.43 -24.18 32.98
C GLY A 201 -30.21 -25.04 33.29
N LYS A 202 -29.23 -25.11 32.40
CA LYS A 202 -28.00 -25.91 32.56
C LYS A 202 -26.87 -25.09 33.17
N PRO A 203 -25.93 -25.72 33.89
CA PRO A 203 -24.77 -25.01 34.43
C PRO A 203 -23.95 -24.35 33.31
N ILE A 204 -23.51 -23.12 33.57
CA ILE A 204 -22.73 -22.33 32.62
C ILE A 204 -21.31 -22.90 32.53
N PRO A 205 -20.79 -23.22 31.33
CA PRO A 205 -19.42 -23.66 31.19
C PRO A 205 -18.44 -22.53 31.51
N GLU A 206 -17.34 -22.84 32.21
CA GLU A 206 -16.25 -21.88 32.48
C GLU A 206 -15.59 -21.39 31.17
N TYR A 207 -15.31 -20.09 31.06
CA TYR A 207 -14.58 -19.54 29.91
C TYR A 207 -13.07 -19.65 30.11
N LYS A 208 -12.39 -20.36 29.19
CA LYS A 208 -10.92 -20.39 29.13
C LYS A 208 -10.46 -19.69 27.85
N PRO A 209 -9.68 -18.60 27.93
CA PRO A 209 -9.20 -17.89 26.75
C PRO A 209 -8.30 -18.82 25.94
N ARG A 210 -8.53 -18.83 24.62
CA ARG A 210 -7.76 -19.66 23.69
C ARG A 210 -6.97 -18.76 22.75
N GLN A 211 -5.67 -19.01 22.66
CA GLN A 211 -4.83 -18.35 21.67
C GLN A 211 -5.25 -18.74 20.24
N VAL A 212 -5.02 -17.82 19.30
CA VAL A 212 -5.24 -18.10 17.88
C VAL A 212 -4.25 -19.15 17.36
N SER A 213 -4.66 -19.85 16.30
CA SER A 213 -3.80 -20.83 15.65
C SER A 213 -2.56 -20.18 15.01
N HIS A 214 -1.46 -20.92 14.87
CA HIS A 214 -0.28 -20.45 14.14
C HIS A 214 -0.59 -20.03 12.70
N ALA A 215 -1.57 -20.67 12.05
CA ALA A 215 -2.02 -20.29 10.71
C ALA A 215 -2.67 -18.90 10.71
N THR A 216 -3.49 -18.60 11.71
CA THR A 216 -4.09 -17.26 11.90
C THR A 216 -3.01 -16.22 12.16
N LYS A 217 -2.05 -16.50 13.07
CA LYS A 217 -0.89 -15.63 13.32
C LYS A 217 -0.14 -15.32 12.02
N ALA A 218 0.14 -16.34 11.20
CA ALA A 218 0.82 -16.18 9.92
C ALA A 218 0.04 -15.33 8.91
N GLN A 219 -1.30 -15.41 8.90
CA GLN A 219 -2.15 -14.56 8.05
C GLN A 219 -2.09 -13.09 8.46
N HIS A 220 -2.15 -12.78 9.76
CA HIS A 220 -2.01 -11.41 10.26
C HIS A 220 -0.63 -10.82 9.94
N LEU A 221 0.44 -11.61 10.16
CA LEU A 221 1.80 -11.22 9.81
C LEU A 221 1.99 -11.03 8.29
N SER A 222 1.35 -11.86 7.46
CA SER A 222 1.41 -11.71 6.01
C SER A 222 0.69 -10.44 5.54
N PHE A 223 -0.42 -10.09 6.18
CA PHE A 223 -1.17 -8.87 5.89
C PHE A 223 -0.35 -7.62 6.23
N ILE A 224 0.11 -7.49 7.47
CA ILE A 224 0.85 -6.30 7.92
C ILE A 224 2.15 -6.12 7.15
N ARG A 225 2.84 -7.21 6.81
CA ARG A 225 3.99 -7.15 5.89
C ARG A 225 3.60 -6.55 4.54
N SER A 226 2.49 -7.00 3.96
CA SER A 226 2.06 -6.51 2.65
C SER A 226 1.68 -5.04 2.70
N LEU A 227 1.00 -4.61 3.77
CA LEU A 227 0.66 -3.21 4.02
C LEU A 227 1.91 -2.32 4.14
N LEU A 228 2.86 -2.70 4.99
CA LEU A 228 4.10 -1.93 5.20
C LEU A 228 4.99 -1.93 3.95
N ARG A 229 4.99 -3.01 3.16
CA ARG A 229 5.67 -3.05 1.85
C ARG A 229 5.02 -2.13 0.83
N ALA A 230 3.70 -2.06 0.77
CA ALA A 230 3.02 -1.09 -0.10
C ALA A 230 3.34 0.34 0.35
N ALA A 231 3.37 0.60 1.66
CA ALA A 231 3.77 1.89 2.20
C ALA A 231 5.22 2.27 1.81
N ALA A 232 6.15 1.32 1.79
CA ALA A 232 7.52 1.57 1.38
C ALA A 232 7.69 1.71 -0.13
N ASN A 233 7.24 0.71 -0.88
CA ASN A 233 7.63 0.50 -2.28
C ASN A 233 6.66 1.17 -3.27
N ASP A 234 5.36 1.12 -2.98
CA ASP A 234 4.33 1.59 -3.91
C ASP A 234 3.98 3.05 -3.63
N TRP A 235 3.96 3.44 -2.35
CA TRP A 235 3.53 4.76 -1.91
C TRP A 235 4.69 5.71 -1.56
N GLY A 236 5.87 5.15 -1.28
CA GLY A 236 7.03 5.93 -0.85
C GLY A 236 6.77 6.71 0.44
N TRP A 237 6.01 6.16 1.39
CA TRP A 237 5.68 6.79 2.67
C TRP A 237 6.67 6.46 3.78
N ILE A 238 7.37 5.33 3.65
CA ILE A 238 8.48 4.96 4.53
C ILE A 238 9.69 4.58 3.67
N LYS A 239 10.91 4.82 4.18
CA LYS A 239 12.15 4.50 3.45
C LYS A 239 12.35 3.00 3.28
N THR A 240 12.01 2.20 4.29
CA THR A 240 12.20 0.76 4.28
C THR A 240 11.15 0.09 5.16
N ALA A 241 10.55 -0.99 4.66
CA ALA A 241 9.60 -1.78 5.43
C ALA A 241 10.36 -2.78 6.35
N PRO A 242 9.90 -3.01 7.59
CA PRO A 242 10.51 -3.97 8.50
C PRO A 242 10.43 -5.41 7.96
N VAL A 243 11.48 -6.19 8.17
CA VAL A 243 11.59 -7.57 7.70
C VAL A 243 10.80 -8.51 8.62
N ILE A 244 9.51 -8.63 8.35
CA ILE A 244 8.63 -9.55 9.09
C ILE A 244 8.75 -10.94 8.46
N LYS A 245 9.11 -11.98 9.22
CA LYS A 245 9.15 -13.38 8.74
C LYS A 245 7.82 -14.09 8.99
N THR A 246 7.27 -14.77 7.98
CA THR A 246 6.05 -15.60 8.10
C THR A 246 6.39 -16.99 7.67
N ARG A 247 6.15 -17.95 8.53
CA ARG A 247 6.17 -19.36 8.15
C ARG A 247 4.84 -19.69 7.47
N LYS A 248 4.89 -20.35 6.31
CA LYS A 248 3.66 -20.89 5.71
C LYS A 248 3.11 -21.97 6.66
N PRO A 249 1.84 -21.91 7.05
CA PRO A 249 1.27 -22.95 7.88
C PRO A 249 1.30 -24.28 7.13
N ILE A 250 1.88 -25.30 7.76
CA ILE A 250 1.87 -26.66 7.21
C ILE A 250 0.43 -27.17 7.27
N SER A 251 -0.17 -27.45 6.12
CA SER A 251 -1.54 -27.96 6.03
C SER A 251 -1.54 -29.44 6.42
N LYS A 252 -1.98 -29.77 7.64
CA LYS A 252 -2.12 -31.15 8.15
C LYS A 252 -3.34 -31.92 7.62
N ARG A 253 -3.84 -31.64 6.40
CA ARG A 253 -4.92 -32.46 5.82
C ARG A 253 -4.32 -33.74 5.24
N ILE A 254 -4.23 -34.80 6.04
CA ILE A 254 -3.64 -36.10 5.65
C ILE A 254 -4.68 -37.23 5.81
N ARG A 255 -5.96 -36.99 5.48
CA ARG A 255 -6.97 -38.06 5.52
C ARG A 255 -8.01 -37.90 4.43
N TRP A 256 -8.25 -39.00 3.73
CA TRP A 256 -9.29 -39.18 2.72
C TRP A 256 -10.40 -40.05 3.33
N LEU A 257 -11.64 -39.91 2.85
CA LEU A 257 -12.73 -40.82 3.22
C LEU A 257 -12.56 -42.14 2.46
N THR A 258 -12.74 -43.27 3.14
CA THR A 258 -12.91 -44.56 2.44
C THR A 258 -14.31 -44.63 1.81
N ARG A 259 -14.53 -45.63 0.95
CA ARG A 259 -15.84 -45.84 0.31
C ARG A 259 -16.92 -46.12 1.36
N GLU A 260 -16.61 -46.97 2.33
CA GLU A 260 -17.51 -47.38 3.41
C GLU A 260 -17.81 -46.20 4.34
N GLU A 261 -16.80 -45.35 4.61
CA GLU A 261 -17.01 -44.12 5.38
C GLU A 261 -17.92 -43.12 4.64
N ALA A 262 -17.78 -43.02 3.32
CA ALA A 262 -18.63 -42.15 2.50
C ALA A 262 -20.08 -42.65 2.46
N GLU A 263 -20.29 -43.96 2.36
CA GLU A 263 -21.62 -44.59 2.40
C GLU A 263 -22.31 -44.34 3.75
N ARG A 264 -21.62 -44.66 4.86
CA ARG A 264 -22.14 -44.37 6.22
C ARG A 264 -22.43 -42.88 6.43
N LEU A 265 -21.60 -42.00 5.88
CA LEU A 265 -21.83 -40.56 5.95
C LEU A 265 -23.11 -40.14 5.23
N ILE A 266 -23.40 -40.74 4.07
CA ILE A 266 -24.59 -40.45 3.26
C ILE A 266 -25.85 -40.97 3.96
N GLU A 267 -25.79 -42.15 4.59
CA GLU A 267 -26.92 -42.76 5.30
C GLU A 267 -27.36 -41.94 6.51
N CYS A 268 -26.40 -41.40 7.28
CA CYS A 268 -26.70 -40.60 8.47
C CYS A 268 -27.06 -39.13 8.16
N MET A 269 -27.05 -38.71 6.89
CA MET A 269 -27.24 -37.30 6.51
C MET A 269 -28.72 -36.95 6.34
N PRO A 270 -29.17 -35.76 6.79
CA PRO A 270 -30.53 -35.29 6.51
C PRO A 270 -30.77 -35.13 5.01
N GLU A 271 -31.97 -35.50 4.55
CA GLU A 271 -32.37 -35.45 3.13
C GLU A 271 -32.21 -34.06 2.48
N SER A 272 -32.28 -32.99 3.28
CA SER A 272 -32.05 -31.62 2.79
C SER A 272 -30.61 -31.32 2.34
N ILE A 273 -29.61 -32.04 2.87
CA ILE A 273 -28.17 -31.80 2.62
C ILE A 273 -27.55 -32.96 1.82
N LYS A 274 -28.12 -34.16 1.93
CA LYS A 274 -27.66 -35.38 1.28
C LYS A 274 -27.36 -35.22 -0.23
N PRO A 275 -28.20 -34.55 -1.06
CA PRO A 275 -27.88 -34.30 -2.47
C PRO A 275 -26.57 -33.53 -2.68
N VAL A 276 -26.31 -32.53 -1.84
CA VAL A 276 -25.10 -31.68 -1.92
C VAL A 276 -23.85 -32.50 -1.65
N VAL A 277 -23.90 -33.39 -0.64
CA VAL A 277 -22.77 -34.23 -0.24
C VAL A 277 -22.47 -35.28 -1.29
N ILE A 278 -23.50 -35.96 -1.82
CA ILE A 278 -23.33 -36.94 -2.90
C ILE A 278 -22.72 -36.26 -4.13
N PHE A 279 -23.23 -35.09 -4.51
CA PHE A 279 -22.67 -34.33 -5.63
C PHE A 279 -21.22 -33.89 -5.38
N ALA A 280 -20.87 -33.50 -4.15
CA ALA A 280 -19.51 -33.13 -3.78
C ALA A 280 -18.53 -34.31 -3.89
N LEU A 281 -18.93 -35.50 -3.42
CA LEU A 281 -18.14 -36.72 -3.53
C LEU A 281 -17.97 -37.16 -5.00
N ALA A 282 -19.00 -36.97 -5.81
CA ALA A 282 -18.98 -37.35 -7.22
C ALA A 282 -18.16 -36.41 -8.12
N THR A 283 -18.14 -35.11 -7.82
CA THR A 283 -17.55 -34.08 -8.70
C THR A 283 -16.25 -33.46 -8.18
N GLY A 284 -15.93 -33.61 -6.90
CA GLY A 284 -14.77 -32.99 -6.27
C GLY A 284 -14.80 -31.46 -6.21
N LEU A 285 -15.95 -30.83 -6.54
CA LEU A 285 -16.09 -29.39 -6.54
C LEU A 285 -15.97 -28.81 -5.13
N ARG A 286 -15.49 -27.57 -5.04
CA ARG A 286 -15.46 -26.85 -3.76
C ARG A 286 -16.89 -26.61 -3.27
N ARG A 287 -17.11 -26.75 -1.97
CA ARG A 287 -18.40 -26.50 -1.31
C ARG A 287 -19.08 -25.20 -1.77
N SER A 288 -18.34 -24.10 -1.87
CA SER A 288 -18.86 -22.80 -2.32
C SER A 288 -19.41 -22.84 -3.74
N ASN A 289 -18.76 -23.61 -4.62
CA ASN A 289 -19.15 -23.72 -6.03
C ASN A 289 -20.41 -24.57 -6.18
N ILE A 290 -20.52 -25.63 -5.37
CA ILE A 290 -21.70 -26.50 -5.37
C ILE A 290 -22.92 -25.74 -4.85
N ILE A 291 -22.79 -25.06 -3.70
CA ILE A 291 -23.89 -24.28 -3.10
C ILE A 291 -24.32 -23.10 -4.00
N GLY A 292 -23.39 -22.58 -4.80
CA GLY A 292 -23.64 -21.50 -5.76
C GLY A 292 -23.92 -21.97 -7.19
N LEU A 293 -24.19 -23.26 -7.43
CA LEU A 293 -24.38 -23.79 -8.78
C LEU A 293 -25.75 -23.38 -9.34
N GLU A 294 -25.75 -22.80 -10.54
CA GLU A 294 -26.95 -22.40 -11.27
C GLU A 294 -27.28 -23.41 -12.38
N TRP A 295 -28.56 -23.55 -12.74
CA TRP A 295 -28.97 -24.46 -13.83
C TRP A 295 -28.35 -24.09 -15.18
N GLN A 296 -28.12 -22.80 -15.42
CA GLN A 296 -27.42 -22.31 -16.62
C GLN A 296 -25.98 -22.80 -16.72
N GLN A 297 -25.39 -23.30 -15.63
CA GLN A 297 -24.01 -23.78 -15.56
C GLN A 297 -23.89 -25.30 -15.74
N VAL A 298 -25.00 -25.97 -16.07
CA VAL A 298 -25.09 -27.42 -16.16
C VAL A 298 -25.65 -27.79 -17.53
N ASP A 299 -24.88 -28.57 -18.28
CA ASP A 299 -25.33 -29.24 -19.49
C ASP A 299 -25.46 -30.74 -19.21
N MET A 300 -26.72 -31.16 -19.02
CA MET A 300 -27.05 -32.56 -18.74
C MET A 300 -26.91 -33.47 -19.96
N GLN A 301 -27.02 -32.93 -21.19
CA GLN A 301 -26.85 -33.72 -22.41
C GLN A 301 -25.37 -34.04 -22.62
N ARG A 302 -24.50 -33.05 -22.46
CA ARG A 302 -23.05 -33.21 -22.56
C ARG A 302 -22.42 -33.80 -21.30
N LYS A 303 -23.20 -33.96 -20.22
CA LYS A 303 -22.74 -34.36 -18.87
C LYS A 303 -21.58 -33.48 -18.38
N VAL A 304 -21.71 -32.17 -18.49
CA VAL A 304 -20.70 -31.20 -18.04
C VAL A 304 -21.33 -30.14 -17.17
N ALA A 305 -20.64 -29.76 -16.09
CA ALA A 305 -20.91 -28.53 -15.35
C ALA A 305 -19.70 -27.61 -15.41
N TRP A 306 -19.91 -26.30 -15.41
CA TRP A 306 -18.83 -25.33 -15.34
C TRP A 306 -19.02 -24.34 -14.19
N VAL A 307 -17.91 -23.95 -13.57
CA VAL A 307 -17.90 -22.85 -12.60
C VAL A 307 -17.31 -21.64 -13.28
N ASN A 308 -18.06 -20.54 -13.33
CA ASN A 308 -17.59 -19.32 -13.98
C ASN A 308 -16.31 -18.79 -13.33
N PRO A 309 -15.42 -18.12 -14.09
CA PRO A 309 -14.15 -17.58 -13.59
C PRO A 309 -14.30 -16.70 -12.37
N GLU A 310 -15.35 -15.86 -12.34
CA GLU A 310 -15.64 -15.00 -11.20
C GLU A 310 -15.90 -15.85 -9.96
N ASN A 311 -16.59 -16.98 -10.04
CA ASN A 311 -16.88 -17.83 -8.88
C ASN A 311 -15.73 -18.79 -8.53
N ALA A 312 -14.70 -18.88 -9.37
CA ALA A 312 -13.53 -19.69 -9.13
C ALA A 312 -12.46 -18.92 -8.33
N LYS A 313 -11.96 -19.53 -7.24
CA LYS A 313 -10.87 -18.97 -6.41
C LYS A 313 -9.60 -18.57 -7.20
N ALA A 314 -9.38 -19.19 -8.37
CA ALA A 314 -8.21 -18.96 -9.22
C ALA A 314 -8.50 -18.08 -10.45
N GLY A 315 -9.71 -17.53 -10.59
CA GLY A 315 -10.08 -16.68 -11.73
C GLY A 315 -10.13 -17.40 -13.08
N LYS A 316 -10.20 -18.73 -13.09
CA LYS A 316 -10.29 -19.56 -14.30
C LYS A 316 -11.57 -20.38 -14.27
N ALA A 317 -12.25 -20.50 -15.41
CA ALA A 317 -13.40 -21.37 -15.54
C ALA A 317 -12.97 -22.82 -15.22
N ILE A 318 -13.78 -23.53 -14.45
CA ILE A 318 -13.53 -24.94 -14.11
C ILE A 318 -14.64 -25.76 -14.74
N GLY A 319 -14.34 -26.49 -15.81
CA GLY A 319 -15.21 -27.52 -16.35
C GLY A 319 -15.06 -28.82 -15.57
N VAL A 320 -16.16 -29.46 -15.22
CA VAL A 320 -16.20 -30.75 -14.53
C VAL A 320 -17.12 -31.70 -15.28
N ALA A 321 -16.59 -32.86 -15.64
CA ALA A 321 -17.40 -33.95 -16.19
C ALA A 321 -18.29 -34.55 -15.09
N LEU A 322 -19.55 -34.77 -15.42
CA LEU A 322 -20.56 -35.30 -14.51
C LEU A 322 -20.65 -36.80 -14.71
N ASN A 323 -20.39 -37.58 -13.67
CA ASN A 323 -20.67 -39.00 -13.67
C ASN A 323 -22.19 -39.27 -13.54
N ASP A 324 -22.60 -40.53 -13.70
CA ASP A 324 -24.02 -40.89 -13.67
C ASP A 324 -24.67 -40.61 -12.30
N THR A 325 -23.91 -40.75 -11.22
CA THR A 325 -24.36 -40.40 -9.85
C THR A 325 -24.66 -38.91 -9.74
N ALA A 326 -23.78 -38.04 -10.22
CA ALA A 326 -23.98 -36.60 -10.24
C ALA A 326 -25.18 -36.23 -11.12
N CYS A 327 -25.32 -36.87 -12.30
CA CYS A 327 -26.46 -36.65 -13.18
C CYS A 327 -27.79 -37.08 -12.55
N ARG A 328 -27.82 -38.18 -11.78
CA ARG A 328 -29.00 -38.61 -11.02
C ARG A 328 -29.37 -37.58 -9.97
N VAL A 329 -28.40 -37.14 -9.17
CA VAL A 329 -28.63 -36.10 -8.15
C VAL A 329 -29.19 -34.82 -8.77
N LEU A 330 -28.66 -34.40 -9.92
CA LEU A 330 -29.16 -33.23 -10.64
C LEU A 330 -30.60 -33.44 -11.10
N ARG A 331 -30.94 -34.58 -11.70
CA ARG A 331 -32.34 -34.90 -12.06
C ARG A 331 -33.29 -34.79 -10.86
N ASP A 332 -32.89 -35.28 -9.70
CA ASP A 332 -33.70 -35.22 -8.47
C ASP A 332 -33.85 -33.79 -7.91
N GLN A 333 -33.05 -32.82 -8.38
CA GLN A 333 -33.19 -31.41 -8.02
C GLN A 333 -34.04 -30.60 -9.02
N ILE A 334 -34.31 -31.13 -10.22
CA ILE A 334 -35.11 -30.43 -11.23
C ILE A 334 -36.50 -30.12 -10.67
N GLY A 335 -37.00 -28.92 -10.95
CA GLY A 335 -38.33 -28.47 -10.50
C GLY A 335 -38.38 -27.86 -9.10
N LYS A 336 -37.33 -28.01 -8.27
CA LYS A 336 -37.33 -27.39 -6.92
C LYS A 336 -37.11 -25.88 -6.94
N HIS A 337 -36.31 -25.39 -7.89
CA HIS A 337 -36.03 -23.97 -8.06
C HIS A 337 -35.59 -23.69 -9.51
N SER A 338 -36.01 -22.56 -10.08
CA SER A 338 -35.74 -22.18 -11.48
C SER A 338 -34.28 -21.79 -11.77
N ARG A 339 -33.64 -21.07 -10.85
CA ARG A 339 -32.24 -20.62 -10.97
C ARG A 339 -31.18 -21.53 -10.34
N TRP A 340 -31.33 -21.88 -9.06
CA TRP A 340 -30.30 -22.60 -8.29
C TRP A 340 -30.54 -24.11 -8.31
N VAL A 341 -29.47 -24.89 -8.44
CA VAL A 341 -29.54 -26.35 -8.41
C VAL A 341 -29.84 -26.87 -7.00
N PHE A 342 -29.16 -26.33 -5.98
CA PHE A 342 -29.31 -26.77 -4.59
C PHE A 342 -29.96 -25.68 -3.74
N VAL A 343 -31.10 -26.00 -3.12
CA VAL A 343 -31.91 -25.07 -2.32
C VAL A 343 -32.35 -25.70 -1.00
N HIS A 344 -32.60 -24.86 0.00
CA HIS A 344 -33.42 -25.27 1.13
C HIS A 344 -34.89 -25.27 0.70
N THR A 345 -35.62 -26.31 1.08
CA THR A 345 -37.07 -26.45 0.86
C THR A 345 -37.88 -26.23 2.13
N THR A 346 -37.21 -26.09 3.28
CA THR A 346 -37.85 -25.90 4.59
C THR A 346 -37.59 -24.51 5.16
N ALA A 347 -38.65 -23.88 5.67
CA ALA A 347 -38.55 -22.61 6.39
C ALA A 347 -37.82 -22.81 7.73
N LYS A 348 -37.05 -21.80 8.14
CA LYS A 348 -36.40 -21.72 9.45
C LYS A 348 -36.55 -20.33 10.04
N HIS A 349 -36.70 -20.25 11.36
CA HIS A 349 -36.61 -19.00 12.09
C HIS A 349 -35.18 -18.47 12.06
N ARG A 350 -35.06 -17.17 11.80
CA ARG A 350 -33.83 -16.41 11.97
C ARG A 350 -33.65 -15.99 13.43
N PRO A 351 -32.43 -15.61 13.85
CA PRO A 351 -32.19 -15.05 15.19
C PRO A 351 -32.98 -13.77 15.48
N ASP A 352 -33.40 -13.05 14.43
CA ASP A 352 -34.25 -11.84 14.50
C ASP A 352 -35.75 -12.17 14.67
N GLY A 353 -36.12 -13.45 14.79
CA GLY A 353 -37.50 -13.93 14.94
C GLY A 353 -38.24 -14.15 13.61
N THR A 354 -37.72 -13.63 12.49
CA THR A 354 -38.41 -13.72 11.18
C THR A 354 -38.32 -15.12 10.57
N LEU A 355 -39.37 -15.51 9.83
CA LEU A 355 -39.41 -16.78 9.10
C LEU A 355 -38.73 -16.63 7.74
N THR A 356 -37.88 -17.58 7.37
CA THR A 356 -37.31 -17.61 6.02
C THR A 356 -38.28 -18.25 5.02
N PRO A 357 -38.25 -17.82 3.73
CA PRO A 357 -39.01 -18.49 2.68
C PRO A 357 -38.72 -19.99 2.64
N ALA A 358 -39.75 -20.80 2.41
CA ALA A 358 -39.63 -22.25 2.36
C ALA A 358 -38.59 -22.69 1.33
N VAL A 359 -38.72 -22.18 0.09
CA VAL A 359 -37.73 -22.38 -0.97
C VAL A 359 -36.77 -21.20 -1.01
N ARG A 360 -35.47 -21.45 -0.75
CA ARG A 360 -34.43 -20.41 -0.83
C ARG A 360 -33.06 -20.98 -1.15
N LYS A 361 -32.20 -20.13 -1.72
CA LYS A 361 -30.78 -20.45 -1.98
C LYS A 361 -30.09 -20.96 -0.71
N MET A 362 -29.35 -22.06 -0.82
CA MET A 362 -28.47 -22.50 0.26
C MET A 362 -27.41 -21.45 0.55
N ARG A 363 -27.13 -21.21 1.83
CA ARG A 363 -26.07 -20.30 2.27
C ARG A 363 -24.99 -21.06 3.01
N VAL A 364 -23.76 -20.63 2.80
CA VAL A 364 -22.63 -21.08 3.60
C VAL A 364 -22.71 -20.34 4.93
N GLY A 365 -23.04 -21.05 6.00
CA GLY A 365 -22.96 -20.55 7.37
C GLY A 365 -21.54 -20.51 7.90
#